data_AF-T0J6V1-F1
#
_entry.id   AF-T0J6V1-F1
#
_cell.length_a   1.000
_cell.length_b   1.000
_cell.length_c   1.000
_cell.angle_alpha   90.00
_cell.angle_beta   90.00
_cell.angle_gamma   90.00
#
_symmetry.space_group_name_H-M   'P 1'
#
loop_
_entity.id
_entity.type
_entity.pdbx_description
1 polymer ?
#
loop_
_entity_poly.entity_id
_entity_poly.type
_entity_poly.pdbx_seq_one_letter_code
_entity_poly.pdbx_strand_id
1 'polypeptide(L)'
;MKKLYKIIKDDRGSSLIELLIFLGISLALIGWATDYYHAINIKRGITDSVKFAALAASQQTDQAKLNQGVLAIDPAQADVVFLEMVKKNLSLDNNLSPLPGSPVTYVNKATLYYKTYNSDVLPAASPIDGHAITEPSYVVYIEVRVRRGLTQIVNSTPYWTIKVAKDAALKISP
;
A
#
# COMPACT_ATOMS: atom_id res chain seq x y z
N MET A 1 31.10 24.71 -34.87
CA MET A 1 30.03 25.74 -34.82
C MET A 1 29.40 26.06 -36.19
N LYS A 2 30.14 26.38 -37.26
CA LYS A 2 29.54 26.73 -38.58
C LYS A 2 28.63 25.65 -39.21
N LYS A 3 28.94 24.36 -39.03
CA LYS A 3 28.09 23.25 -39.53
C LYS A 3 26.75 23.14 -38.80
N LEU A 4 26.72 23.30 -37.48
CA LEU A 4 25.46 23.34 -36.71
C LEU A 4 24.59 24.53 -37.11
N TYR A 5 25.19 25.70 -37.31
CA TYR A 5 24.47 26.90 -37.73
C TYR A 5 23.81 26.75 -39.11
N LYS A 6 24.45 26.02 -40.03
CA LYS A 6 23.90 25.74 -41.37
C LYS A 6 22.74 24.75 -41.33
N ILE A 7 22.80 23.75 -40.42
CA ILE A 7 21.71 22.79 -40.20
C ILE A 7 20.48 23.50 -39.59
N ILE A 8 20.69 24.42 -38.64
CA ILE A 8 19.60 25.19 -38.01
C ILE A 8 18.89 26.13 -39.00
N LYS A 9 19.61 26.62 -40.03
CA LYS A 9 19.08 27.55 -41.03
C LYS A 9 18.39 26.87 -42.22
N ASP A 10 18.50 25.55 -42.33
CA ASP A 10 17.83 24.76 -43.36
C ASP A 10 16.46 24.31 -42.80
N ASP A 11 15.34 24.57 -43.49
CA ASP A 11 13.98 24.29 -42.98
C ASP A 11 13.81 22.83 -42.53
N ARG A 12 14.56 21.91 -43.17
CA ARG A 12 14.60 20.48 -42.85
C ARG A 12 15.34 20.18 -41.53
N GLY A 13 16.35 20.98 -41.19
CA GLY A 13 17.11 20.82 -39.95
C GLY A 13 16.41 21.43 -38.74
N SER A 14 15.67 22.53 -38.90
CA SER A 14 14.80 23.06 -37.83
C SER A 14 13.70 22.07 -37.49
N SER A 15 13.02 21.51 -38.49
CA SER A 15 11.96 20.51 -38.30
C SER A 15 12.47 19.24 -37.60
N LEU A 16 13.69 18.79 -37.88
CA LEU A 16 14.30 17.66 -37.19
C LEU A 16 14.56 17.95 -35.70
N ILE A 17 15.04 19.16 -35.38
CA ILE A 17 15.29 19.57 -34.00
C ILE A 17 13.96 19.66 -33.22
N GLU A 18 12.94 20.26 -33.81
CA GLU A 18 11.59 20.33 -33.24
C GLU A 18 11.01 18.94 -32.98
N LEU A 19 11.15 18.01 -33.94
CA LEU A 19 10.72 16.63 -33.78
C LEU A 19 11.45 15.93 -32.63
N LEU A 20 12.77 16.10 -32.51
CA LEU A 20 13.55 15.49 -31.43
C LEU A 20 13.18 16.04 -30.05
N ILE A 21 12.93 17.35 -29.95
CA ILE A 21 12.44 17.98 -28.72
C ILE A 21 11.05 17.44 -28.37
N PHE A 22 10.13 17.42 -29.33
CA PHE A 22 8.78 16.90 -29.14
C PHE A 22 8.78 15.43 -28.73
N LEU A 23 9.62 14.61 -29.36
CA LEU A 23 9.81 13.20 -29.00
C LEU A 23 10.35 13.05 -27.58
N GLY A 24 11.36 13.85 -27.20
CA GLY A 24 11.91 13.84 -25.84
C GLY A 24 10.86 14.19 -24.78
N ILE A 25 10.05 15.22 -25.02
CA ILE A 25 8.94 15.61 -24.13
C ILE A 25 7.89 14.50 -24.08
N SER A 26 7.52 13.92 -25.22
CA SER A 26 6.53 12.84 -25.29
C SER A 26 6.96 11.60 -24.52
N LEU A 27 8.23 11.18 -24.66
CA LEU A 27 8.78 10.05 -23.91
C LEU A 27 8.83 10.35 -22.40
N ALA A 28 9.16 11.57 -22.01
CA ALA A 28 9.14 11.98 -20.60
C ALA A 28 7.72 11.93 -20.01
N LEU A 29 6.72 12.41 -20.74
CA LEU A 29 5.31 12.37 -20.32
C LEU A 29 4.78 10.94 -20.22
N ILE A 30 5.11 10.07 -21.18
CA ILE A 30 4.74 8.64 -21.15
C ILE A 30 5.41 7.93 -19.97
N GLY A 31 6.70 8.19 -19.73
CA GLY A 31 7.43 7.65 -18.58
C GLY A 31 6.79 8.08 -17.25
N TRP A 32 6.44 9.36 -17.12
CA TRP A 32 5.74 9.89 -15.95
C TRP A 32 4.36 9.25 -15.75
N ALA A 33 3.56 9.15 -16.81
CA ALA A 33 2.23 8.54 -16.75
C ALA A 33 2.29 7.06 -16.33
N THR A 34 3.25 6.31 -16.89
CA THR A 34 3.45 4.89 -16.56
C THR A 34 3.83 4.70 -15.08
N ASP A 35 4.77 5.51 -14.59
CA ASP A 35 5.18 5.51 -13.20
C ASP A 35 4.03 5.84 -12.24
N TYR A 36 3.22 6.83 -12.62
CA TYR A 36 2.08 7.26 -11.82
C TYR A 36 1.01 6.16 -11.74
N TYR A 37 0.67 5.54 -12.87
CA TYR A 37 -0.25 4.39 -12.91
C TYR A 37 0.26 3.22 -12.08
N HIS A 38 1.56 2.91 -12.21
CA HIS A 38 2.19 1.84 -11.44
C HIS A 38 2.10 2.11 -9.92
N ALA A 39 2.41 3.34 -9.49
CA ALA A 39 2.34 3.73 -8.09
C ALA A 39 0.92 3.63 -7.52
N ILE A 40 -0.10 4.07 -8.26
CA ILE A 40 -1.51 3.93 -7.86
C ILE A 40 -1.90 2.46 -7.71
N ASN A 41 -1.54 1.63 -8.70
CA ASN A 41 -1.92 0.22 -8.70
C ASN A 41 -1.26 -0.54 -7.55
N ILE A 42 0.03 -0.28 -7.28
CA ILE A 42 0.72 -0.83 -6.11
C ILE A 42 0.06 -0.38 -4.81
N LYS A 43 -0.23 0.93 -4.67
CA LYS A 43 -0.87 1.46 -3.48
C LYS A 43 -2.22 0.81 -3.22
N ARG A 44 -3.04 0.65 -4.27
CA ARG A 44 -4.33 -0.03 -4.19
C ARG A 44 -4.15 -1.50 -3.80
N GLY A 45 -3.28 -2.23 -4.49
CA GLY A 45 -3.01 -3.65 -4.22
C GLY A 45 -2.54 -3.91 -2.79
N ILE A 46 -1.65 -3.06 -2.25
CA ILE A 46 -1.21 -3.14 -0.84
C ILE A 46 -2.37 -2.84 0.10
N THR A 47 -3.14 -1.78 -0.17
CA THR A 47 -4.28 -1.39 0.66
C THR A 47 -5.32 -2.51 0.72
N ASP A 48 -5.64 -3.13 -0.41
CA ASP A 48 -6.58 -4.24 -0.51
C ASP A 48 -6.03 -5.48 0.18
N SER A 49 -4.75 -5.80 -0.02
CA SER A 49 -4.07 -6.92 0.65
C SER A 49 -4.14 -6.83 2.18
N VAL A 50 -3.90 -5.64 2.73
CA VAL A 50 -3.97 -5.37 4.17
C VAL A 50 -5.42 -5.40 4.66
N LYS A 51 -6.35 -4.84 3.88
CA LYS A 51 -7.79 -4.88 4.18
C LYS A 51 -8.31 -6.31 4.25
N PHE A 52 -7.94 -7.17 3.29
CA PHE A 52 -8.35 -8.57 3.29
C PHE A 52 -7.75 -9.35 4.46
N ALA A 53 -6.48 -9.07 4.82
CA ALA A 53 -5.87 -9.66 6.00
C ALA A 53 -6.59 -9.24 7.29
N ALA A 54 -6.94 -7.95 7.42
CA ALA A 54 -7.70 -7.42 8.55
C ALA A 54 -9.10 -8.04 8.64
N LEU A 55 -9.77 -8.23 7.50
CA LEU A 55 -11.08 -8.88 7.44
C LEU A 55 -11.01 -10.36 7.85
N ALA A 56 -9.99 -11.09 7.39
CA ALA A 56 -9.82 -12.48 7.80
C ALA A 56 -9.49 -12.62 9.30
N ALA A 57 -8.74 -11.67 9.84
CA ALA A 57 -8.46 -11.58 11.28
C ALA A 57 -9.74 -11.26 12.07
N SER A 58 -10.58 -10.34 11.59
CA SER A 58 -11.84 -10.02 12.26
C SER A 58 -12.86 -11.16 12.23
N GLN A 59 -12.72 -12.13 11.31
CA GLN A 59 -13.55 -13.33 11.25
C GLN A 59 -13.12 -14.42 12.26
N GLN A 60 -11.98 -14.27 12.93
CA GLN A 60 -11.56 -15.22 13.96
C GLN A 60 -12.38 -14.99 15.23
N THR A 61 -13.51 -15.67 15.33
CA THR A 61 -14.42 -15.52 16.48
C THR A 61 -14.00 -16.37 17.66
N ASP A 62 -14.13 -15.82 18.87
CA ASP A 62 -13.96 -16.55 20.12
C ASP A 62 -15.17 -17.47 20.37
N GLN A 63 -14.97 -18.77 20.16
CA GLN A 63 -16.03 -19.77 20.31
C GLN A 63 -16.61 -19.82 21.73
N ALA A 64 -15.82 -19.54 22.76
CA ALA A 64 -16.30 -19.57 24.14
C ALA A 64 -17.26 -18.39 24.42
N LYS A 65 -16.93 -17.20 23.92
CA LYS A 65 -17.80 -16.02 24.00
C LYS A 65 -19.02 -16.14 23.08
N LEU A 66 -18.85 -16.71 21.88
CA LEU A 66 -19.97 -17.00 20.98
C LEU A 66 -21.00 -17.94 21.60
N ASN A 67 -20.54 -19.00 22.28
CA ASN A 67 -21.43 -19.94 22.97
C ASN A 67 -22.23 -19.27 24.11
N GLN A 68 -21.79 -18.11 24.59
CA GLN A 68 -22.49 -17.28 25.57
C GLN A 68 -23.36 -16.20 24.91
N GLY A 69 -23.49 -16.20 23.58
CA GLY A 69 -24.24 -15.21 22.81
C GLY A 69 -23.50 -13.88 22.62
N VAL A 70 -22.20 -13.81 22.96
CA VAL A 70 -21.39 -12.60 22.85
C VAL A 70 -20.52 -12.69 21.60
N LEU A 71 -20.73 -11.75 20.66
CA LEU A 71 -19.84 -11.60 19.51
C LEU A 71 -18.50 -11.02 19.97
N ALA A 72 -17.46 -11.82 19.82
CA ALA A 72 -16.10 -11.41 20.11
C ALA A 72 -15.13 -12.08 19.14
N ILE A 73 -14.09 -11.33 18.80
CA ILE A 73 -12.95 -11.79 18.04
C ILE A 73 -11.94 -12.40 19.02
N ASP A 74 -11.41 -13.59 18.71
CA ASP A 74 -10.28 -14.18 19.41
C ASP A 74 -9.01 -13.39 19.04
N PRO A 75 -8.42 -12.61 19.97
CA PRO A 75 -7.28 -11.77 19.66
C PRO A 75 -6.04 -12.58 19.25
N ALA A 76 -5.83 -13.75 19.86
CA ALA A 76 -4.64 -14.56 19.60
C ALA A 76 -4.71 -15.18 18.21
N GLN A 77 -5.86 -15.73 17.82
CA GLN A 77 -6.07 -16.28 16.47
C GLN A 77 -6.11 -15.18 15.42
N ALA A 78 -6.75 -14.05 15.70
CA ALA A 78 -6.82 -12.91 14.78
C ALA A 78 -5.42 -12.39 14.42
N ASP A 79 -4.52 -12.26 15.40
CA ASP A 79 -3.15 -11.79 15.17
C ASP A 79 -2.32 -12.77 14.33
N VAL A 80 -2.47 -14.07 14.57
CA VAL A 80 -1.80 -15.11 13.77
C VAL A 80 -2.28 -15.06 12.32
N VAL A 81 -3.59 -15.07 12.10
CA VAL A 81 -4.19 -15.03 10.76
C VAL A 81 -3.84 -13.73 10.02
N PHE A 82 -3.87 -12.60 10.71
CA PHE A 82 -3.45 -11.31 10.15
C PHE A 82 -2.01 -11.38 9.64
N LEU A 83 -1.07 -11.82 10.49
CA LEU A 83 0.34 -11.90 10.14
C LEU A 83 0.59 -12.89 9.00
N GLU A 84 -0.07 -14.05 9.00
CA GLU A 84 0.05 -15.03 7.91
C GLU A 84 -0.47 -14.48 6.58
N MET A 85 -1.63 -13.83 6.58
CA MET A 85 -2.19 -13.24 5.37
C MET A 85 -1.36 -12.08 4.86
N VAL A 86 -0.87 -11.20 5.74
CA VAL A 86 0.01 -10.09 5.33
C VAL A 86 1.32 -10.63 4.75
N LYS A 87 1.93 -11.64 5.38
CA LYS A 87 3.14 -12.30 4.85
C LYS A 87 2.89 -12.90 3.48
N LYS A 88 1.78 -13.61 3.29
CA LYS A 88 1.42 -14.20 2.01
C LYS A 88 1.14 -13.15 0.93
N ASN A 89 0.31 -12.16 1.24
CA ASN A 89 -0.13 -11.15 0.26
C ASN A 89 1.00 -10.20 -0.15
N LEU A 90 1.90 -9.86 0.77
CA LEU A 90 3.04 -8.99 0.48
C LEU A 90 4.33 -9.77 0.19
N SER A 91 4.28 -11.11 0.11
CA SER A 91 5.46 -11.97 -0.11
C SER A 91 6.60 -11.67 0.87
N LEU A 92 6.31 -11.72 2.16
CA LEU A 92 7.27 -11.49 3.24
C LEU A 92 7.73 -12.81 3.85
N ASP A 93 8.95 -12.80 4.40
CA ASP A 93 9.47 -13.89 5.21
C ASP A 93 8.88 -13.90 6.63
N ASN A 94 9.34 -14.84 7.45
CA ASN A 94 8.91 -14.95 8.85
C ASN A 94 9.27 -13.73 9.71
N ASN A 95 10.28 -12.97 9.30
CA ASN A 95 10.75 -11.75 9.95
C ASN A 95 10.07 -10.50 9.38
N LEU A 96 9.04 -10.60 8.52
CA LEU A 96 8.41 -9.48 7.82
C LEU A 96 9.37 -8.73 6.88
N SER A 97 10.41 -9.40 6.41
CA SER A 97 11.34 -8.89 5.41
C SER A 97 10.83 -9.30 4.02
N PRO A 98 10.83 -8.40 3.03
CA PRO A 98 10.35 -8.73 1.70
C PRO A 98 11.20 -9.78 0.98
N LEU A 99 10.56 -10.79 0.38
CA LEU A 99 11.23 -11.78 -0.46
C LEU A 99 11.46 -11.23 -1.89
N PRO A 100 12.36 -11.84 -2.68
CA PRO A 100 12.50 -11.52 -4.09
C PRO A 100 11.16 -11.64 -4.82
N GLY A 101 10.76 -10.60 -5.56
CA GLY A 101 9.46 -10.54 -6.25
C GLY A 101 8.32 -9.91 -5.43
N SER A 102 8.57 -9.55 -4.17
CA SER A 102 7.63 -8.77 -3.37
C SER A 102 7.30 -7.40 -4.00
N PRO A 103 6.05 -6.93 -3.93
CA PRO A 103 5.67 -5.58 -4.35
C PRO A 103 6.24 -4.49 -3.44
N VAL A 104 6.66 -4.84 -2.21
CA VAL A 104 7.26 -3.94 -1.23
C VAL A 104 8.76 -4.16 -1.11
N THR A 105 9.52 -3.08 -0.90
CA THR A 105 10.97 -3.10 -0.68
C THR A 105 11.35 -3.06 0.79
N TYR A 106 10.45 -2.59 1.66
CA TYR A 106 10.66 -2.55 3.10
C TYR A 106 9.34 -2.46 3.86
N VAL A 107 9.27 -3.08 5.03
CA VAL A 107 8.15 -2.95 5.97
C VAL A 107 8.68 -2.34 7.26
N ASN A 108 8.05 -1.24 7.71
CA ASN A 108 8.43 -0.58 8.96
C ASN A 108 7.78 -1.30 10.15
N LYS A 109 8.57 -2.13 10.82
CA LYS A 109 8.12 -2.93 11.97
C LYS A 109 7.84 -2.07 13.21
N ALA A 110 8.51 -0.92 13.35
CA ALA A 110 8.33 -0.03 14.49
C ALA A 110 6.98 0.70 14.46
N THR A 111 6.39 0.85 13.28
CA THR A 111 5.07 1.47 13.10
C THR A 111 3.99 0.44 12.80
N LEU A 112 4.29 -0.86 12.85
CA LEU A 112 3.29 -1.90 12.69
C LEU A 112 2.43 -1.91 13.97
N TYR A 113 1.15 -1.61 13.80
CA TYR A 113 0.17 -1.65 14.87
C TYR A 113 -1.01 -2.50 14.41
N TYR A 114 -1.45 -3.42 15.24
CA TYR A 114 -2.67 -4.16 15.05
C TYR A 114 -3.28 -4.45 16.42
N LYS A 115 -4.60 -4.32 16.53
CA LYS A 115 -5.30 -4.55 17.78
C LYS A 115 -6.76 -4.94 17.55
N THR A 116 -7.20 -5.92 18.32
CA THR A 116 -8.60 -6.33 18.42
C THR A 116 -9.36 -5.46 19.42
N TYR A 117 -10.53 -4.99 19.01
CA TYR A 117 -11.49 -4.30 19.87
C TYR A 117 -12.76 -5.16 19.95
N ASN A 118 -13.10 -5.61 21.15
CA ASN A 118 -14.29 -6.42 21.44
C ASN A 118 -15.28 -5.61 22.26
N SER A 119 -16.52 -6.11 22.36
CA SER A 119 -17.66 -5.53 23.11
C SER A 119 -17.32 -4.98 24.49
N ASP A 120 -16.36 -5.61 25.17
CA ASP A 120 -15.93 -5.28 26.54
C ASP A 120 -15.26 -3.90 26.68
N VAL A 121 -14.74 -3.35 25.57
CA VAL A 121 -13.97 -2.10 25.52
C VAL A 121 -14.60 -1.06 24.56
N LEU A 122 -15.81 -1.31 24.07
CA LEU A 122 -16.53 -0.39 23.19
C LEU A 122 -17.43 0.56 24.02
N PRO A 123 -17.58 1.84 23.60
CA PRO A 123 -16.96 2.46 22.43
C PRO A 123 -15.48 2.81 22.68
N ALA A 124 -14.64 2.58 21.68
CA ALA A 124 -13.22 2.96 21.72
C ALA A 124 -12.90 3.96 20.61
N ALA A 125 -11.94 4.85 20.83
CA ALA A 125 -11.41 5.68 19.75
C ALA A 125 -10.29 4.92 19.01
N SER A 126 -10.33 4.92 17.68
CA SER A 126 -9.22 4.43 16.88
C SER A 126 -7.96 5.25 17.17
N PRO A 127 -6.82 4.62 17.49
CA PRO A 127 -5.57 5.34 17.77
C PRO A 127 -4.94 5.95 16.52
N ILE A 128 -5.49 5.66 15.33
CA ILE A 128 -4.95 6.08 14.06
C ILE A 128 -5.60 7.40 13.59
N ASP A 129 -6.92 7.47 13.67
CA ASP A 129 -7.77 8.50 13.08
C ASP A 129 -8.82 9.07 14.05
N GLY A 130 -8.92 8.51 15.27
CA GLY A 130 -9.78 9.04 16.33
C GLY A 130 -11.27 8.82 16.13
N HIS A 131 -11.70 8.06 15.11
CA HIS A 131 -13.11 7.71 14.95
C HIS A 131 -13.56 6.72 16.03
N ALA A 132 -14.86 6.77 16.33
CA ALA A 132 -15.46 5.86 17.30
C ALA A 132 -15.65 4.48 16.68
N ILE A 133 -15.05 3.48 17.32
CA ILE A 133 -15.28 2.06 17.09
C ILE A 133 -16.45 1.67 17.98
N THR A 134 -17.58 1.33 17.36
CA THR A 134 -18.84 0.97 18.05
C THR A 134 -19.19 -0.51 17.91
N GLU A 135 -18.51 -1.23 17.02
CA GLU A 135 -18.70 -2.66 16.77
C GLU A 135 -17.38 -3.42 17.00
N PRO A 136 -17.41 -4.71 17.36
CA PRO A 136 -16.21 -5.52 17.48
C PRO A 136 -15.41 -5.47 16.18
N SER A 137 -14.18 -4.99 16.23
CA SER A 137 -13.39 -4.64 15.04
C SER A 137 -11.91 -4.96 15.21
N TYR A 138 -11.25 -5.33 14.12
CA TYR A 138 -9.81 -5.48 14.05
C TYR A 138 -9.20 -4.24 13.37
N VAL A 139 -8.36 -3.50 14.09
CA VAL A 139 -7.75 -2.25 13.61
C VAL A 139 -6.28 -2.49 13.31
N VAL A 140 -5.82 -2.04 12.15
CA VAL A 140 -4.45 -2.25 11.67
C VAL A 140 -3.88 -0.97 11.08
N TYR A 141 -2.59 -0.77 11.32
CA TYR A 141 -1.77 0.25 10.69
C TYR A 141 -0.41 -0.35 10.30
N ILE A 142 -0.05 -0.16 9.04
CA ILE A 142 1.24 -0.62 8.50
C ILE A 142 1.83 0.44 7.58
N GLU A 143 3.13 0.63 7.68
CA GLU A 143 3.90 1.48 6.78
C GLU A 143 4.86 0.61 5.98
N VAL A 144 4.77 0.71 4.66
CA VAL A 144 5.62 -0.03 3.72
C VAL A 144 6.26 0.91 2.71
N ARG A 145 7.42 0.52 2.20
CA ARG A 145 8.10 1.24 1.11
C ARG A 145 8.02 0.43 -0.17
N VAL A 146 7.85 1.12 -1.28
CA VAL A 146 7.79 0.52 -2.62
C VAL A 146 8.75 1.25 -3.54
N ARG A 147 9.34 0.55 -4.50
CA ARG A 147 10.33 1.12 -5.41
C ARG A 147 9.70 2.15 -6.34
N ARG A 148 10.43 3.24 -6.63
CA ARG A 148 10.08 4.21 -7.67
C ARG A 148 10.63 3.82 -9.03
N GLY A 149 9.89 4.15 -10.08
CA GLY A 149 10.35 3.99 -11.47
C GLY A 149 11.09 5.22 -11.98
N LEU A 150 10.76 5.65 -13.19
CA LEU A 150 11.39 6.77 -13.93
C LEU A 150 11.27 8.14 -13.24
N THR A 151 10.32 8.33 -12.33
CA THR A 151 10.15 9.58 -11.58
C THR A 151 11.28 9.88 -10.59
N GLN A 152 12.21 8.93 -10.39
CA GLN A 152 13.45 9.16 -9.66
C GLN A 152 14.34 10.25 -10.28
N ILE A 153 14.16 10.55 -11.58
CA ILE A 153 14.90 11.61 -12.27
C ILE A 153 14.60 13.00 -11.68
N VAL A 154 13.39 13.18 -11.13
CA VAL A 154 12.93 14.48 -10.58
C VAL A 154 12.99 14.51 -9.05
N ASN A 155 12.99 13.35 -8.39
CA ASN A 155 13.08 13.24 -6.94
C ASN A 155 14.04 12.11 -6.57
N SER A 156 15.10 12.47 -5.85
CA SER A 156 16.19 11.56 -5.46
C SER A 156 15.79 10.45 -4.49
N THR A 157 14.57 10.49 -3.92
CA THR A 157 14.07 9.42 -3.04
C THR A 157 13.73 8.19 -3.91
N PRO A 158 14.38 7.03 -3.73
CA PRO A 158 14.18 5.87 -4.61
C PRO A 158 12.92 5.06 -4.28
N TYR A 159 12.14 5.48 -3.29
CA TYR A 159 10.95 4.78 -2.81
C TYR A 159 9.77 5.73 -2.55
N TRP A 160 8.56 5.18 -2.64
CA TRP A 160 7.36 5.77 -2.03
C TRP A 160 7.13 5.13 -0.67
N THR A 161 6.74 5.93 0.31
CA THR A 161 6.23 5.42 1.59
C THR A 161 4.71 5.36 1.51
N ILE A 162 4.14 4.17 1.70
CA ILE A 162 2.71 3.91 1.72
C ILE A 162 2.32 3.58 3.16
N LYS A 163 1.42 4.40 3.71
CA LYS A 163 0.81 4.20 5.01
C LYS A 163 -0.60 3.67 4.79
N VAL A 164 -0.92 2.55 5.41
CA VAL A 164 -2.24 1.92 5.33
C VAL A 164 -2.81 1.82 6.73
N ALA A 165 -3.95 2.46 6.95
CA ALA A 165 -4.79 2.32 8.13
C ALA A 165 -6.11 1.67 7.71
N LYS A 166 -6.49 0.57 8.36
CA LYS A 166 -7.74 -0.14 8.09
C LYS A 166 -8.35 -0.71 9.36
N ASP A 167 -9.65 -0.61 9.43
CA ASP A 167 -10.52 -1.26 10.40
C ASP A 167 -11.43 -2.27 9.68
N ALA A 168 -11.61 -3.43 10.30
CA ALA A 168 -12.50 -4.47 9.83
C ALA A 168 -13.43 -4.89 10.96
N ALA A 169 -14.70 -4.48 10.87
CA ALA A 169 -15.74 -4.91 11.79
C ALA A 169 -16.06 -6.40 11.59
N LEU A 170 -16.28 -7.12 12.69
CA LEU A 170 -16.86 -8.44 12.70
C LEU A 170 -18.33 -8.31 12.27
N LYS A 171 -18.64 -8.80 11.07
CA LYS A 171 -20.02 -8.88 10.57
C LYS A 171 -20.39 -10.33 10.37
N ILE A 172 -21.45 -10.78 11.04
CA ILE A 172 -22.11 -12.03 10.67
C ILE A 172 -22.86 -11.74 9.37
N SER A 173 -22.52 -12.42 8.27
CA SER A 173 -23.38 -12.38 7.09
C SER A 173 -24.68 -13.13 7.43
N PRO A 174 -25.85 -12.56 7.10
CA PRO A 174 -27.13 -13.24 7.25
C PRO A 174 -27.23 -14.51 6.39
#